data_AF-A0A2T1D664-F1
#
_entry.id   AF-A0A2T1D664-F1
#
_cell.length_a   1.000
_cell.length_b   1.000
_cell.length_c   1.000
_cell.angle_alpha   90.00
_cell.angle_beta   90.00
_cell.angle_gamma   90.00
#
_symmetry.space_group_name_H-M   'P 1'
#
loop_
_entity.id
_entity.type
_entity.pdbx_description
1 polymer ?
#
loop_
_entity_poly.entity_id
_entity_poly.type
_entity_poly.pdbx_seq_one_letter_code
_entity_poly.pdbx_strand_id
1 'polypeptide(L)'
;MTIPNVRQLPRVPQQGEVYLSVNLAMADPGYVWELARQLGFTPELAYLPTTAGVEIHALLHHDVRQFSSLLNTNEFDDHIERLMEAGINPEALRFVYGKGRTNTGVPKATA
;
A
#
# COMPACT_ATOMS: atom_id res chain seq x y z
N MET A 1 -13.85 -8.91 -13.48
CA MET A 1 -13.49 -7.94 -14.53
C MET A 1 -12.02 -7.62 -14.35
N THR A 2 -11.17 -7.91 -15.33
CA THR A 2 -9.75 -7.58 -15.30
C THR A 2 -9.55 -6.39 -16.24
N ILE A 3 -9.07 -5.28 -15.71
CA ILE A 3 -8.76 -4.10 -16.54
C ILE A 3 -7.33 -4.29 -17.05
N PRO A 4 -7.08 -4.27 -18.37
CA PRO A 4 -5.73 -4.36 -18.92
C PRO A 4 -4.82 -3.29 -18.31
N ASN A 5 -3.59 -3.66 -17.95
CA ASN A 5 -2.58 -2.77 -17.35
C ASN A 5 -2.93 -2.19 -15.97
N VAL A 6 -3.89 -2.78 -15.25
CA VAL A 6 -4.19 -2.43 -13.85
C VAL A 6 -3.97 -3.66 -12.99
N ARG A 7 -3.13 -3.53 -11.96
CA ARG A 7 -2.82 -4.64 -11.08
C ARG A 7 -3.98 -4.92 -10.13
N GLN A 8 -4.37 -6.18 -10.00
CA GLN A 8 -5.29 -6.59 -8.96
C GLN A 8 -4.52 -6.94 -7.70
N LEU A 9 -4.79 -6.23 -6.61
CA LEU A 9 -4.33 -6.65 -5.29
C LEU A 9 -5.36 -7.59 -4.66
N PRO A 10 -4.94 -8.64 -3.94
CA PRO A 10 -5.86 -9.52 -3.26
C PRO A 10 -6.48 -8.80 -2.06
N ARG A 11 -7.77 -9.04 -1.79
CA ARG A 11 -8.45 -8.49 -0.60
C ARG A 11 -7.81 -8.97 0.69
N VAL A 12 -7.38 -10.24 0.71
CA VAL A 12 -6.65 -10.85 1.83
C VAL A 12 -5.23 -11.09 1.32
N PRO A 13 -4.21 -10.48 1.94
CA PRO A 13 -2.85 -10.66 1.49
C PRO A 13 -2.38 -12.11 1.61
N GLN A 14 -1.56 -12.53 0.66
CA GLN A 14 -0.91 -13.83 0.67
C GLN A 14 0.23 -13.87 1.68
N GLN A 15 0.57 -15.07 2.15
CA GLN A 15 1.70 -15.22 3.07
C GLN A 15 3.00 -14.76 2.40
N GLY A 16 3.75 -13.87 3.07
CA GLY A 16 4.98 -13.29 2.52
C GLY A 16 4.77 -12.12 1.55
N GLU A 17 3.52 -11.76 1.25
CA GLU A 17 3.22 -10.59 0.42
C GLU A 17 3.53 -9.30 1.20
N VAL A 18 4.25 -8.39 0.56
CA VAL A 18 4.55 -7.06 1.07
C VAL A 18 4.19 -6.07 -0.01
N TYR A 19 3.32 -5.12 0.31
CA TYR A 19 3.00 -4.04 -0.63
C TYR A 19 2.77 -2.73 0.10
N LEU A 20 3.06 -1.64 -0.61
CA LEU A 20 2.78 -0.26 -0.23
C LEU A 20 1.99 0.41 -1.35
N SER A 21 0.83 0.95 -1.02
CA SER A 21 -0.02 1.66 -1.97
C SER A 21 -0.71 2.86 -1.34
N VAL A 22 -1.13 3.81 -2.17
CA VAL A 22 -1.84 5.03 -1.76
C VAL A 22 -3.22 5.04 -2.37
N ASN A 23 -4.26 5.19 -1.55
CA ASN A 23 -5.65 5.31 -1.99
C ASN A 23 -5.86 6.67 -2.68
N LEU A 24 -6.22 6.63 -3.96
CA LEU A 24 -6.38 7.80 -4.82
C LEU A 24 -7.70 8.54 -4.63
N ALA A 25 -8.63 7.99 -3.85
CA ALA A 25 -9.81 8.73 -3.40
C ALA A 25 -9.46 9.71 -2.26
N MET A 26 -8.30 9.53 -1.60
CA MET A 26 -7.89 10.29 -0.42
C MET A 26 -6.66 11.18 -0.66
N ALA A 27 -6.09 11.15 -1.86
CA ALA A 27 -4.92 11.93 -2.25
C ALA A 27 -5.02 12.35 -3.72
N ASP A 28 -4.41 13.48 -4.08
CA ASP A 28 -4.36 13.93 -5.47
C ASP A 28 -3.50 12.96 -6.32
N PRO A 29 -4.05 12.34 -7.37
CA PRO A 29 -3.30 11.37 -8.16
C PRO A 29 -2.07 11.96 -8.85
N GLY A 30 -2.12 13.20 -9.34
CA GLY A 30 -0.98 13.83 -10.00
C GLY A 30 0.20 13.96 -9.03
N TYR A 31 -0.08 14.50 -7.85
CA TYR A 31 0.87 14.66 -6.77
C TYR A 31 1.47 13.33 -6.30
N VAL A 32 0.64 12.29 -6.09
CA VAL A 32 1.12 10.96 -5.68
C VAL A 32 2.07 10.37 -6.70
N TRP A 33 1.77 10.48 -8.01
CA TRP A 33 2.64 9.94 -9.05
C TRP A 33 3.97 10.66 -9.16
N GLU A 34 3.96 11.99 -9.05
CA GLU A 34 5.19 12.79 -9.07
C GLU A 34 6.06 12.49 -7.86
N LEU A 35 5.47 12.51 -6.66
CA LEU A 35 6.17 12.22 -5.41
C LEU A 35 6.75 10.79 -5.42
N ALA A 36 5.97 9.80 -5.84
CA ALA A 36 6.43 8.42 -5.93
C ALA A 36 7.66 8.29 -6.83
N ARG A 37 7.66 8.94 -8.00
CA ARG A 37 8.81 8.94 -8.91
C ARG A 37 10.02 9.65 -8.32
N GLN A 38 9.83 10.77 -7.61
CA GLN A 38 10.91 11.48 -6.92
C GLN A 38 11.56 10.64 -5.82
N LEU A 39 10.77 9.79 -5.15
CA LEU A 39 11.24 8.84 -4.15
C LEU A 39 11.84 7.55 -4.76
N GLY A 40 11.87 7.43 -6.09
CA GLY A 40 12.47 6.28 -6.79
C GLY A 40 11.51 5.12 -7.06
N PHE A 41 10.21 5.28 -6.78
CA PHE A 41 9.21 4.28 -7.10
C PHE A 41 8.76 4.35 -8.56
N THR A 42 8.26 3.22 -9.07
CA THR A 42 7.53 3.16 -10.35
C THR A 42 6.06 2.86 -10.05
N PRO A 43 5.23 3.90 -9.81
CA PRO A 43 3.84 3.69 -9.40
C PRO A 43 3.02 3.01 -10.49
N GLU A 44 2.33 1.93 -10.12
CA GLU A 44 1.38 1.21 -10.96
C GLU A 44 -0.05 1.53 -10.52
N LEU A 45 -1.02 1.57 -11.45
CA LEU A 45 -2.42 1.64 -11.06
C LEU A 45 -2.86 0.27 -10.55
N ALA A 46 -3.47 0.23 -9.36
CA ALA A 46 -3.99 -0.99 -8.78
C ALA A 46 -5.43 -0.82 -8.30
N TYR A 47 -6.19 -1.92 -8.32
CA TYR A 47 -7.47 -1.99 -7.63
C TYR A 47 -7.40 -2.98 -6.47
N LEU A 48 -7.97 -2.58 -5.34
CA LEU A 48 -8.05 -3.35 -4.12
C LEU A 48 -9.52 -3.62 -3.78
N PRO A 49 -9.99 -4.88 -3.86
CA PRO A 49 -11.34 -5.23 -3.44
C PRO A 49 -11.46 -5.13 -1.92
N THR A 50 -12.48 -4.45 -1.41
CA THR A 50 -12.80 -4.31 0.01
C THR A 50 -14.19 -4.86 0.32
N THR A 51 -14.62 -4.82 1.58
CA THR A 51 -16.02 -5.13 1.95
C THR A 51 -17.03 -4.12 1.40
N ALA A 52 -16.60 -2.87 1.21
CA ALA A 52 -17.46 -1.76 0.80
C ALA A 52 -17.48 -1.53 -0.72
N GLY A 53 -16.61 -2.20 -1.48
CA GLY A 53 -16.51 -2.04 -2.92
C GLY A 53 -15.09 -2.24 -3.41
N VAL A 54 -14.63 -1.35 -4.29
CA VAL A 54 -13.29 -1.37 -4.86
C VAL A 54 -12.61 -0.04 -4.56
N GLU A 55 -11.42 -0.08 -3.99
CA GLU A 55 -10.54 1.08 -3.85
C GLU A 55 -9.56 1.11 -5.03
N ILE A 56 -9.24 2.30 -5.53
CA ILE A 56 -8.24 2.51 -6.58
C ILE A 56 -7.00 3.13 -5.95
N HIS A 57 -5.86 2.52 -6.22
CA HIS A 57 -4.59 2.85 -5.60
C HIS A 57 -3.50 3.16 -6.61
N ALA A 58 -2.55 4.00 -6.22
CA ALA A 58 -1.19 3.95 -6.75
C ALA A 58 -0.40 2.92 -5.95
N LEU A 59 -0.02 1.82 -6.58
CA LEU A 59 0.85 0.80 -6.02
C LEU A 59 2.30 1.24 -6.20
N LEU A 60 2.99 1.49 -5.09
CA LEU A 60 4.36 2.02 -5.09
C LEU A 60 5.39 0.90 -5.00
N HIS A 61 5.07 -0.14 -4.23
CA HIS A 61 5.92 -1.30 -4.03
C HIS A 61 5.06 -2.56 -3.88
N HIS A 62 5.47 -3.65 -4.51
CA HIS A 62 4.86 -4.96 -4.32
C HIS A 62 5.89 -6.05 -4.54
N ASP A 63 6.12 -6.84 -3.51
CA ASP A 63 7.05 -7.96 -3.47
C ASP A 63 6.41 -9.17 -2.77
N VAL A 64 6.89 -10.37 -3.11
CA VAL A 64 6.54 -11.61 -2.42
C VAL A 64 7.82 -12.19 -1.85
N ARG A 65 8.09 -11.89 -0.58
CA ARG A 65 9.31 -12.34 0.08
C ARG A 65 9.10 -13.72 0.69
N GLN A 66 10.06 -14.63 0.48
CA GLN A 66 10.14 -15.84 1.28
C GLN A 66 10.44 -15.46 2.74
N PHE A 67 9.84 -16.19 3.68
CA PHE A 67 9.79 -15.89 5.11
C PHE A 67 11.17 -15.60 5.77
N SER A 68 12.26 -16.02 5.13
CA SER A 68 13.65 -15.83 5.57
C SER A 68 14.25 -14.45 5.25
N SER A 69 13.61 -13.62 4.42
CA SER A 69 14.13 -12.30 3.98
C SER A 69 13.38 -11.10 4.57
N LEU A 70 12.58 -11.33 5.63
CA LEU A 70 11.82 -10.30 6.35
C LEU A 70 12.69 -9.33 7.17
N LEU A 71 14.03 -9.43 7.07
CA LEU A 71 14.98 -8.64 7.86
C LEU A 71 15.29 -7.24 7.28
N ASN A 72 14.76 -6.89 6.12
CA ASN A 72 14.82 -5.52 5.56
C ASN A 72 13.49 -4.76 5.80
N THR A 73 12.99 -4.76 7.03
CA THR A 73 11.78 -4.02 7.43
C THR A 73 12.03 -2.51 7.49
N ASN A 74 13.23 -2.09 7.89
CA ASN A 74 13.57 -0.68 8.10
C ASN A 74 13.40 0.17 6.84
N GLU A 75 13.84 -0.33 5.69
CA GLU A 75 13.71 0.40 4.41
C GLU A 75 12.24 0.66 4.03
N PHE A 76 11.34 -0.24 4.43
CA PHE A 76 9.92 -0.12 4.14
C PHE A 76 9.22 0.86 5.09
N ASP A 77 9.63 0.86 6.36
CA ASP A 77 9.19 1.84 7.36
C ASP A 77 9.68 3.25 6.99
N ASP A 78 10.94 3.39 6.57
CA ASP A 78 11.52 4.64 6.09
C ASP A 78 10.74 5.20 4.88
N HIS A 79 10.31 4.34 3.97
CA HIS A 79 9.49 4.76 2.83
C HIS A 79 8.11 5.27 3.23
N ILE A 80 7.48 4.65 4.25
CA ILE A 80 6.20 5.10 4.79
C ILE A 80 6.38 6.46 5.47
N GLU A 81 7.43 6.63 6.29
CA GLU A 81 7.75 7.90 6.95
C GLU A 81 7.96 9.02 5.93
N ARG A 82 8.77 8.79 4.88
CA ARG A 82 9.03 9.79 3.83
C ARG A 82 7.77 10.21 3.08
N LEU A 83 6.82 9.30 2.85
CA LEU A 83 5.54 9.64 2.23
C LEU A 83 4.68 10.51 3.15
N MET A 84 4.66 10.22 4.46
CA MET A 84 3.94 11.02 5.45
C MET A 84 4.57 12.40 5.62
N GLU A 85 5.91 12.49 5.69
CA GLU A 85 6.65 13.75 5.74
C GLU A 85 6.43 14.61 4.50
N ALA A 86 6.28 13.99 3.34
CA ALA A 86 5.94 14.68 2.11
C ALA A 86 4.48 15.20 2.10
N GLY A 87 3.64 14.80 3.06
CA GLY A 87 2.27 15.29 3.20
C GLY A 87 1.20 14.36 2.64
N ILE A 88 1.53 13.11 2.34
CA ILE A 88 0.51 12.09 2.07
C ILE A 88 -0.23 11.79 3.38
N ASN A 89 -1.56 11.91 3.35
CA ASN A 89 -2.40 11.57 4.49
C ASN A 89 -2.14 10.11 4.92
N PRO A 90 -1.78 9.84 6.19
CA PRO A 90 -1.58 8.47 6.68
C PRO A 90 -2.76 7.54 6.42
N GLU A 91 -4.00 8.06 6.41
CA GLU A 91 -5.19 7.26 6.11
C GLU A 91 -5.30 6.86 4.63
N ALA A 92 -4.64 7.60 3.73
CA ALA A 92 -4.53 7.23 2.33
C ALA A 92 -3.53 6.08 2.12
N LEU A 93 -2.62 5.83 3.07
CA LEU A 93 -1.62 4.77 2.94
C LEU A 93 -2.23 3.40 3.28
N ARG A 94 -1.98 2.43 2.40
CA ARG A 94 -2.22 1.01 2.65
C ARG A 94 -0.90 0.28 2.54
N PHE A 95 -0.58 -0.50 3.56
CA PHE A 95 0.57 -1.35 3.54
C PHE A 95 0.30 -2.69 4.19
N VAL A 96 1.02 -3.70 3.72
CA VAL A 96 0.98 -5.06 4.26
C VAL A 96 2.40 -5.52 4.47
N TYR A 97 2.62 -6.14 5.63
CA TYR A 97 3.82 -6.93 5.91
C TYR A 97 3.47 -8.42 5.82
N GLY A 98 4.39 -9.25 5.31
CA GLY A 98 4.19 -10.68 5.05
C GLY A 98 3.82 -11.58 6.26
N LYS A 99 3.53 -11.01 7.44
CA LYS A 99 2.79 -11.65 8.54
C LYS A 99 1.35 -11.16 8.46
N GLY A 100 0.36 -12.05 8.34
CA GLY A 100 -1.08 -11.76 8.19
C GLY A 100 -1.77 -10.90 9.27
N ARG A 101 -1.22 -9.74 9.59
CA ARG A 101 -1.82 -8.63 10.32
C ARG A 101 -1.91 -7.47 9.35
N THR A 102 -3.06 -7.33 8.72
CA THR A 102 -3.48 -6.06 8.16
C THR A 102 -3.61 -5.07 9.32
N ASN A 103 -2.94 -3.92 9.28
CA ASN A 103 -3.34 -2.76 10.08
C ASN A 103 -4.63 -2.19 9.47
N THR A 104 -5.72 -2.94 9.58
CA THR A 104 -7.06 -2.36 9.63
C THR A 104 -7.17 -1.66 10.97
N GLY A 105 -7.40 -0.35 10.92
CA GLY A 105 -7.26 0.59 12.03
C GLY A 105 -7.72 0.10 13.41
N VAL A 106 -6.99 0.59 14.41
CA VAL A 106 -7.36 0.74 15.83
C VAL A 106 -8.65 0.03 16.24
N PRO A 107 -8.60 -1.05 17.05
CA PRO A 107 -9.80 -1.52 17.72
C PRO A 107 -10.22 -0.44 18.72
N LYS A 108 -11.34 0.25 18.42
CA LYS A 108 -12.14 0.89 19.45
C LYS A 108 -12.79 -0.23 20.25
N ALA A 109 -12.07 -0.74 21.24
CA ALA A 109 -12.67 -1.53 22.30
C ALA A 109 -13.45 -0.55 23.19
N THR A 110 -14.76 -0.54 22.99
CA THR A 110 -15.74 -0.01 23.94
C THR A 110 -15.57 -0.74 25.26
N ALA A 111 -15.37 0.01 26.35
CA ALA A 111 -15.65 -0.42 27.71
C ALA A 111 -16.86 0.39 28.21
#